data_AF-A0A2A4MQ44-F1
#
_entry.id   AF-A0A2A4MQ44-F1
#
_cell.length_a   1.000
_cell.length_b   1.000
_cell.length_c   1.000
_cell.angle_alpha   90.00
_cell.angle_beta   90.00
_cell.angle_gamma   90.00
#
_symmetry.space_group_name_H-M   'P 1'
#
loop_
_entity.id
_entity.type
_entity.pdbx_description
1 polymer ?
#
loop_
_entity_poly.entity_id
_entity_poly.type
_entity_poly.pdbx_seq_one_letter_code
_entity_poly.pdbx_strand_id
1 'polypeptide(L)' 'MIHGKGWGSKHHKPVLKTKLNAWLQQTEDVLAFCSAPIEDGGTGAVYVLLRRPAK' A
#
# COMPACT_ATOMS: atom_id res chain seq x y z
N MET A 1 -3.25 -5.14 -0.79
CA MET A 1 -2.35 -5.46 0.35
C MET A 1 -2.87 -4.78 1.60
N ILE A 2 -2.90 -5.48 2.75
CA ILE A 2 -3.31 -4.93 4.05
C ILE A 2 -2.06 -4.61 4.86
N HIS A 3 -1.88 -3.35 5.28
CA HIS A 3 -0.71 -2.90 6.07
C HIS A 3 -1.10 -2.23 7.40
N GLY A 4 -2.40 -2.05 7.66
CA GLY A 4 -2.92 -1.42 8.87
C GLY A 4 -2.70 0.09 8.91
N LYS A 5 -3.40 0.77 9.85
CA LYS A 5 -3.43 2.24 9.95
C LYS A 5 -2.31 2.82 10.83
N GLY A 6 -1.53 1.98 11.52
CA GLY A 6 -0.42 2.41 12.37
C GLY A 6 -0.77 2.68 13.83
N TRP A 7 -1.99 2.41 14.27
CA TRP A 7 -2.42 2.65 15.66
C TRP A 7 -1.64 1.82 16.69
N GLY A 8 -1.10 0.67 16.32
CA GLY A 8 -0.25 -0.15 17.22
C GLY A 8 1.22 0.27 17.25
N SER A 9 1.64 1.26 16.46
CA SER A 9 3.04 1.68 16.40
C SER A 9 3.37 2.74 17.45
N LYS A 10 4.67 2.97 17.69
CA LYS A 10 5.14 4.05 18.57
C LYS A 10 4.56 5.41 18.12
N HIS A 11 3.84 6.07 19.02
CA HIS A 11 3.11 7.32 18.76
C HIS A 11 2.04 7.24 17.66
N HIS A 12 1.46 6.05 17.43
CA HIS A 12 0.38 5.83 16.46
C HIS A 12 0.72 6.25 15.02
N LYS A 13 2.00 6.18 14.65
CA LYS A 13 2.47 6.59 13.31
C LYS A 13 2.14 5.53 12.24
N PRO A 14 1.75 5.93 11.02
CA PRO A 14 1.50 5.01 9.91
C PRO A 14 2.82 4.57 9.24
N VAL A 15 3.72 3.95 10.02
CA VAL A 15 5.10 3.61 9.59
C VAL A 15 5.12 2.80 8.29
N LEU A 16 4.24 1.80 8.18
CA LEU A 16 4.18 0.95 7.00
C LEU A 16 3.65 1.70 5.78
N LYS A 17 2.71 2.63 5.92
CA LYS A 17 2.18 3.41 4.79
C LYS A 17 3.29 4.19 4.08
N THR A 18 4.16 4.86 4.84
CA THR A 18 5.26 5.64 4.26
C THR A 18 6.29 4.75 3.58
N LYS A 19 6.67 3.63 4.21
CA LYS A 19 7.62 2.66 3.64
C LYS A 19 7.05 2.04 2.36
N LEU A 20 5.78 1.67 2.37
CA LEU A 20 5.11 1.08 1.23
C LEU A 20 5.04 2.03 0.04
N ASN A 21 4.73 3.30 0.29
CA ASN A 21 4.71 4.32 -0.75
C ASN A 21 6.05 4.44 -1.48
N ALA A 22 7.17 4.42 -0.73
CA ALA A 22 8.50 4.48 -1.32
C ALA A 22 8.84 3.20 -2.10
N TRP A 23 8.56 2.04 -1.52
CA TRP A 23 8.87 0.74 -2.13
C TRP A 23 8.06 0.48 -3.42
N LEU A 24 6.75 0.75 -3.41
CA LEU A 24 5.89 0.54 -4.58
C LEU A 24 6.26 1.44 -5.76
N GLN A 25 6.72 2.67 -5.53
CA GLN A 25 7.23 3.55 -6.59
C GLN A 25 8.50 3.02 -7.26
N GLN A 26 9.29 2.21 -6.54
CA GLN A 26 10.56 1.64 -7.02
C GLN A 26 10.40 0.23 -7.60
N THR A 27 9.19 -0.34 -7.54
CA THR A 27 8.95 -1.72 -7.99
C THR A 27 8.53 -1.70 -9.46
N GLU A 28 9.37 -2.23 -10.35
CA GLU A 28 9.20 -2.14 -11.81
C GLU A 28 7.89 -2.78 -12.34
N ASP A 29 7.41 -3.81 -11.65
CA ASP A 29 6.16 -4.50 -11.98
C ASP A 29 4.91 -3.77 -11.48
N VAL A 30 5.04 -2.71 -10.69
CA VAL A 30 3.91 -1.90 -10.21
C VAL A 30 3.65 -0.77 -11.20
N LEU A 31 2.47 -0.79 -11.82
CA LEU A 31 2.04 0.25 -12.76
C LEU A 31 1.37 1.43 -12.05
N ALA A 32 0.60 1.15 -11.01
CA ALA A 32 -0.09 2.14 -10.19
C ALA A 32 -0.48 1.56 -8.84
N PHE A 33 -0.73 2.43 -7.86
CA PHE A 33 -1.31 2.04 -6.58
C PHE A 33 -2.08 3.20 -5.94
N CYS A 34 -3.08 2.88 -5.12
CA CYS A 34 -3.86 3.85 -4.37
C CYS A 34 -4.35 3.24 -3.03
N SER A 35 -4.81 4.08 -2.11
CA SER A 35 -5.50 3.57 -0.91
C SER A 35 -6.77 2.83 -1.32
N ALA A 36 -7.08 1.74 -0.63
CA ALA A 36 -8.30 0.99 -0.89
C ALA A 36 -9.54 1.82 -0.48
N PRO A 37 -10.73 1.53 -1.05
CA PRO A 37 -12.01 2.01 -0.55
C PRO A 37 -12.24 1.64 0.93
N ILE A 38 -13.18 2.30 1.61
CA ILE A 38 -13.38 2.10 3.06
C ILE A 38 -13.84 0.68 3.38
N GLU A 39 -14.69 0.12 2.53
CA GLU A 39 -15.21 -1.25 2.55
C GLU A 39 -14.10 -2.30 2.46
N ASP A 40 -12.96 -1.96 1.87
CA ASP A 40 -11.81 -2.85 1.67
C ASP A 40 -10.62 -2.53 2.60
N GLY A 41 -10.84 -1.68 3.61
CA GLY A 41 -9.86 -1.35 4.65
C GLY A 41 -9.32 0.08 4.63
N GLY A 42 -9.73 0.90 3.67
CA GLY A 42 -9.42 2.33 3.62
C GLY A 42 -7.92 2.60 3.61
N THR A 43 -7.49 3.60 4.39
CA THR A 43 -6.06 3.97 4.53
C THR A 43 -5.17 2.91 5.19
N GLY A 44 -5.74 1.78 5.63
CA GLY A 44 -4.99 0.62 6.15
C GLY A 44 -4.69 -0.44 5.08
N ALA A 45 -5.13 -0.23 3.85
CA ALA A 45 -4.89 -1.12 2.72
C ALA A 45 -4.64 -0.32 1.44
N VAL A 46 -4.01 -0.98 0.47
CA VAL A 46 -3.79 -0.44 -0.87
C VAL A 46 -4.21 -1.42 -1.95
N TYR A 47 -4.78 -0.86 -3.01
CA TYR A 47 -4.89 -1.52 -4.30
C TYR A 47 -3.59 -1.28 -5.08
N VAL A 48 -3.13 -2.33 -5.78
CA VAL A 48 -1.90 -2.30 -6.58
C VAL A 48 -2.23 -2.86 -7.95
N LEU A 49 -1.97 -2.08 -8.99
CA LEU A 49 -2.07 -2.52 -10.37
C LEU A 49 -0.71 -3.05 -10.80
N LEU A 50 -0.64 -4.36 -11.08
CA LEU A 50 0.57 -5.02 -11.52
C LEU A 50 0.62 -5.10 -13.05
N ARG A 51 1.84 -5.05 -13.59
CA ARG A 51 2.12 -5.35 -14.99
C ARG A 51 1.73 -6.79 -15.27
N ARG A 52 0.97 -7.01 -16.34
CA ARG A 52 0.68 -8.36 -16.81
C ARG A 52 1.97 -8.98 -17.36
N PRO A 53 2.38 -10.19 -16.93
CA PRO A 53 3.51 -10.89 -17.53
C PRO A 53 3.31 -11.07 -19.04
N ALA A 54 4.40 -11.05 -19.80
CA ALA A 54 4.36 -11.48 -21.20
C ALA A 54 3.91 -12.96 -21.26
N LYS A 55 3.19 -13.32 -22.34
CA LYS A 55 2.81 -14.72 -22.59
C LYS A 55 4.03 -15.54 -23.00
#